data_AF-A0AAU1BV36-F1
#
_entry.id   AF-A0AAU1BV36-F1
#
_cell.length_a   1.000
_cell.length_b   1.000
_cell.length_c   1.000
_cell.angle_alpha   90.00
_cell.angle_beta   90.00
_cell.angle_gamma   90.00
#
_symmetry.space_group_name_H-M   'P 1'
#
loop_
_entity.id
_entity.type
_entity.pdbx_description
1 polymer ?
#
loop_
_entity_poly.entity_id
_entity_poly.type
_entity_poly.pdbx_seq_one_letter_code
_entity_poly.pdbx_strand_id
1 'polypeptide(L)'
;MRTRARPRVRIRLAAAGALALSAALAGCSAGHGSTPASTPSQSPSTLNSPSPHTTSPAELCTHLITYWAKQELDAGQGSGLDYQEKGLSDGQNEILLATLAAARKERAAHGAAAGDRLIEQQAQQGCAERYRNGTPTTDPWAQTKQPTPSGSS
;
A
#
# COMPACT_ATOMS: atom_id res chain seq x y z
N MET A 1 26.93 6.20 44.61
CA MET A 1 25.75 6.56 43.78
C MET A 1 24.70 5.46 43.94
N ARG A 2 23.48 5.81 44.36
CA ARG A 2 22.41 4.86 44.72
C ARG A 2 21.63 4.44 43.47
N THR A 3 21.64 3.17 43.12
CA THR A 3 20.80 2.56 42.08
C THR A 3 19.38 2.36 42.63
N ARG A 4 18.38 3.01 42.01
CA ARG A 4 16.95 2.79 42.31
C ARG A 4 16.37 1.80 41.30
N ALA A 5 16.02 0.61 41.77
CA ALA A 5 15.22 -0.37 41.04
C ALA A 5 13.77 0.13 40.87
N ARG A 6 13.21 0.00 39.67
CA ARG A 6 11.79 0.31 39.40
C ARG A 6 10.93 -0.96 39.57
N PRO A 7 9.80 -0.90 40.30
CA PRO A 7 8.93 -2.05 40.49
C PRO A 7 8.13 -2.36 39.22
N ARG A 8 8.07 -3.66 38.86
CA ARG A 8 7.21 -4.18 37.79
C ARG A 8 5.80 -4.39 38.34
N VAL A 9 4.87 -3.50 37.98
CA VAL A 9 3.44 -3.70 38.26
C VAL A 9 2.91 -4.75 37.29
N ARG A 10 2.51 -5.92 37.81
CA ARG A 10 1.84 -6.98 37.05
C ARG A 10 0.35 -6.68 37.06
N ILE A 11 -0.17 -6.12 35.97
CA ILE A 11 -1.60 -5.93 35.79
C ILE A 11 -2.16 -7.21 35.16
N ARG A 12 -2.93 -7.98 35.93
CA ARG A 12 -3.77 -9.07 35.41
C ARG A 12 -5.09 -8.47 34.93
N LEU A 13 -5.32 -8.44 33.63
CA LEU A 13 -6.67 -8.25 33.09
C LEU A 13 -7.22 -9.61 32.66
N ALA A 14 -8.15 -10.13 33.45
CA ALA A 14 -9.09 -11.14 33.00
C ALA A 14 -10.26 -10.41 32.33
N ALA A 15 -10.57 -10.77 31.09
CA ALA A 15 -11.79 -10.35 30.42
C ALA A 15 -12.31 -11.52 29.57
N ALA A 16 -13.25 -12.26 30.16
CA ALA A 16 -14.15 -13.16 29.46
C ALA A 16 -15.31 -12.34 28.90
N GLY A 17 -15.78 -12.66 27.70
CA GLY A 17 -16.99 -12.04 27.14
C GLY A 17 -17.15 -12.33 25.65
N ALA A 18 -17.77 -13.46 25.33
CA ALA A 18 -18.24 -13.82 24.00
C ALA A 18 -19.34 -12.86 23.52
N LEU A 19 -19.28 -12.41 22.26
CA LEU A 19 -20.45 -11.90 21.55
C LEU A 19 -20.50 -12.41 20.10
N ALA A 20 -21.71 -12.82 19.73
CA ALA A 20 -22.05 -13.67 18.61
C ALA A 20 -22.02 -12.95 17.24
N LEU A 21 -21.65 -13.71 16.20
CA LEU A 21 -21.80 -13.35 14.79
C LEU A 21 -23.25 -13.56 14.35
N SER A 22 -23.92 -12.49 13.93
CA SER A 22 -25.14 -12.56 13.11
C SER A 22 -25.28 -11.29 12.26
N ALA A 23 -25.04 -11.38 10.95
CA ALA A 23 -25.55 -10.40 10.00
C ALA A 23 -26.00 -11.13 8.72
N ALA A 24 -27.31 -11.15 8.53
CA ALA A 24 -28.01 -11.80 7.43
C ALA A 24 -27.81 -11.04 6.10
N LEU A 25 -27.59 -11.79 5.03
CA LEU A 25 -27.61 -11.29 3.66
C LEU A 25 -29.06 -10.99 3.25
N ALA A 26 -29.45 -9.72 3.29
CA ALA A 26 -30.69 -9.25 2.66
C ALA A 26 -30.40 -8.94 1.19
N GLY A 27 -30.73 -9.88 0.31
CA GLY A 27 -30.79 -9.64 -1.13
C GLY A 27 -32.04 -8.85 -1.49
N CYS A 28 -31.87 -7.66 -2.07
CA CYS A 28 -32.96 -6.93 -2.71
C CYS A 28 -32.85 -7.08 -4.23
N SER A 29 -33.55 -8.07 -4.77
CA SER A 29 -33.90 -8.13 -6.19
C SER A 29 -35.19 -7.34 -6.42
N ALA A 30 -35.05 -6.09 -6.85
CA ALA A 30 -36.16 -5.31 -7.39
C ALA A 30 -36.25 -5.57 -8.90
N GLY A 31 -37.14 -6.51 -9.27
CA GLY A 31 -37.75 -6.51 -10.61
C GLY A 31 -38.88 -5.47 -10.68
N HIS A 32 -39.38 -5.27 -11.91
CA HIS A 32 -40.46 -4.40 -12.42
C HIS A 32 -39.89 -3.28 -13.29
N GLY A 33 -40.29 -3.06 -14.54
CA GLY A 33 -41.34 -3.65 -15.37
C GLY A 33 -41.36 -2.80 -16.64
N SER A 34 -41.46 -3.44 -17.80
CA SER A 34 -41.46 -2.77 -19.09
C SER A 34 -42.79 -2.03 -19.34
N THR A 35 -42.74 -0.74 -19.68
CA THR A 35 -43.71 -0.09 -20.57
C THR A 35 -43.01 1.01 -21.40
N PRO A 36 -43.13 1.03 -22.73
CA PRO A 36 -42.57 2.09 -23.55
C PRO A 36 -43.59 3.22 -23.67
N ALA A 37 -43.27 4.39 -23.12
CA ALA A 37 -43.97 5.63 -23.40
C ALA A 37 -43.15 6.45 -24.40
N SER A 38 -43.63 6.54 -25.63
CA SER A 38 -43.09 7.40 -26.68
C SER A 38 -43.38 8.87 -26.35
N THR A 39 -42.34 9.66 -26.13
CA THR A 39 -42.36 11.13 -26.11
C THR A 39 -40.99 11.68 -26.55
N PRO A 40 -40.92 12.95 -27.02
CA PRO A 40 -40.11 13.34 -28.17
C PRO A 40 -38.61 13.41 -27.91
N SER A 41 -37.85 13.19 -29.00
CA SER A 41 -36.40 13.26 -29.08
C SER A 41 -35.86 14.59 -28.54
N GLN A 42 -35.48 14.59 -27.26
CA GLN A 42 -34.56 15.56 -26.72
C GLN A 42 -33.16 15.05 -27.00
N SER A 43 -32.40 15.80 -27.80
CA SER A 43 -30.98 15.58 -27.99
C SER A 43 -30.32 15.40 -26.62
N PRO A 44 -29.59 14.30 -26.35
CA PRO A 44 -28.88 14.17 -25.10
C PRO A 44 -27.80 15.25 -25.07
N SER A 45 -28.03 16.29 -24.28
CA SER A 45 -26.95 17.10 -23.74
C SER A 45 -25.96 16.11 -23.15
N THR A 46 -24.79 15.96 -23.77
CA THR A 46 -23.70 15.15 -23.26
C THR A 46 -23.34 15.71 -21.90
N LEU A 47 -23.88 15.08 -20.85
CA LEU A 47 -23.42 15.26 -19.49
C LEU A 47 -21.94 14.88 -19.53
N ASN A 48 -21.06 15.88 -19.41
CA ASN A 48 -19.63 15.68 -19.19
C ASN A 48 -19.47 14.96 -17.84
N SER A 49 -19.64 13.65 -17.84
CA SER A 49 -19.32 12.81 -16.70
C SER A 49 -17.80 12.85 -16.54
N PRO A 50 -17.25 13.29 -15.38
CA PRO A 50 -15.82 13.24 -15.16
C PRO A 50 -15.36 11.80 -15.33
N SER A 51 -14.39 11.57 -16.22
CA SER A 51 -13.82 10.24 -16.38
C SER A 51 -13.15 9.82 -15.07
N PRO A 52 -13.33 8.56 -14.61
CA PRO A 52 -12.64 8.07 -13.42
C PRO A 52 -11.13 8.18 -13.63
N HIS A 53 -10.45 8.94 -12.76
CA HIS A 53 -9.00 9.02 -12.75
C HIS A 53 -8.45 7.82 -11.99
N THR A 54 -7.76 6.93 -12.69
CA THR A 54 -7.01 5.86 -12.05
C THR A 54 -5.62 6.36 -11.71
N THR A 55 -5.25 6.30 -10.42
CA THR A 55 -3.86 6.54 -9.99
C THR A 55 -2.95 5.53 -10.69
N SER A 56 -1.88 6.02 -11.32
CA SER A 56 -0.92 5.12 -11.97
C SER A 56 -0.16 4.29 -10.93
N PRO A 57 0.37 3.10 -11.30
CA PRO A 57 1.20 2.30 -10.40
C PRO A 57 2.42 3.04 -9.84
N ALA A 58 3.03 3.92 -10.65
CA ALA A 58 4.18 4.73 -10.24
C ALA A 58 3.80 5.79 -9.20
N GLU A 59 2.65 6.46 -9.36
CA GLU A 59 2.14 7.43 -8.38
C GLU A 59 1.77 6.74 -7.07
N LEU A 60 1.09 5.59 -7.13
CA LEU A 60 0.76 4.80 -5.94
C LEU A 60 2.03 4.35 -5.21
N CYS A 61 3.03 3.86 -5.94
CA CYS A 61 4.35 3.55 -5.38
C CYS A 61 4.94 4.76 -4.67
N THR A 62 4.97 5.92 -5.32
CA THR A 62 5.57 7.14 -4.76
C THR A 62 4.89 7.55 -3.45
N HIS A 63 3.55 7.48 -3.39
CA HIS A 63 2.79 7.75 -2.17
C HIS A 63 3.13 6.77 -1.04
N LEU A 64 3.17 5.46 -1.33
CA LEU A 64 3.48 4.43 -0.33
C LEU A 64 4.89 4.61 0.24
N ILE A 65 5.89 4.79 -0.62
CA ILE A 65 7.29 4.97 -0.20
C ILE A 65 7.43 6.26 0.63
N THR A 66 6.84 7.37 0.19
CA THR A 66 6.93 8.65 0.90
C THR A 66 6.28 8.54 2.29
N TYR A 67 5.09 7.97 2.37
CA TYR A 67 4.37 7.79 3.62
C TYR A 67 5.16 6.93 4.61
N TRP A 68 5.58 5.73 4.17
CA TRP A 68 6.29 4.81 5.05
C TRP A 68 7.67 5.32 5.44
N ALA A 69 8.39 5.99 4.55
CA ALA A 69 9.70 6.56 4.88
C ALA A 69 9.58 7.63 5.98
N LYS A 70 8.59 8.53 5.90
CA LYS A 70 8.32 9.54 6.93
C LYS A 70 7.92 8.85 8.25
N GLN A 71 6.97 7.92 8.20
CA GLN A 71 6.51 7.18 9.38
C GLN A 71 7.64 6.44 10.09
N GLU A 72 8.53 5.77 9.36
CA GLU A 72 9.67 5.02 9.90
C GLU A 72 10.71 5.92 10.58
N LEU A 73 10.90 7.15 10.09
CA LEU A 73 11.86 8.08 10.66
C LEU A 73 11.30 8.86 11.84
N ASP A 74 9.99 9.14 11.85
CA ASP A 74 9.36 9.97 12.86
C ASP A 74 8.87 9.16 14.08
N ALA A 75 8.61 7.86 13.93
CA ALA A 75 8.15 6.99 15.03
C ALA A 75 9.24 6.61 16.06
N GLY A 76 10.51 6.98 15.84
CA GLY A 76 11.64 6.73 16.75
C GLY A 76 12.10 5.27 16.85
N GLN A 77 11.20 4.29 16.74
CA GLN A 77 11.48 2.84 16.71
C GLN A 77 11.10 2.17 15.39
N GLY A 78 10.65 2.94 14.40
CA GLY A 78 10.01 2.42 13.20
C GLY A 78 8.57 2.01 13.43
N SER A 79 7.86 1.57 12.39
CA SER A 79 6.43 1.22 12.52
C SER A 79 6.16 -0.12 13.21
N GLY A 80 7.18 -0.99 13.31
CA GLY A 80 7.02 -2.37 13.78
C GLY A 80 6.29 -3.31 12.80
N LEU A 81 5.89 -2.82 11.63
CA LEU A 81 5.26 -3.61 10.57
C LEU A 81 6.30 -4.13 9.58
N ASP A 82 6.12 -5.36 9.10
CA ASP A 82 6.88 -5.86 7.96
C ASP A 82 6.43 -5.20 6.63
N TYR A 83 7.15 -5.46 5.55
CA TYR A 83 6.87 -4.79 4.28
C TYR A 83 5.57 -5.27 3.61
N GLN A 84 5.15 -6.51 3.87
CA GLN A 84 3.89 -7.02 3.37
C GLN A 84 2.70 -6.42 4.13
N GLU A 85 2.81 -6.26 5.45
CA GLU A 85 1.83 -5.56 6.30
C GLU A 85 1.70 -4.09 5.91
N LYS A 86 2.78 -3.48 5.41
CA LYS A 86 2.78 -2.13 4.81
C LYS A 86 2.13 -2.07 3.42
N GLY A 87 1.79 -3.21 2.83
CA GLY A 87 1.25 -3.30 1.48
C GLY A 87 2.29 -3.05 0.38
N LEU A 88 3.58 -3.30 0.65
CA LEU A 88 4.66 -3.14 -0.32
C LEU A 88 4.96 -4.48 -1.00
N SER A 89 5.22 -4.44 -2.31
CA SER A 89 5.91 -5.53 -3.00
C SER A 89 7.41 -5.53 -2.66
N ASP A 90 8.11 -6.64 -2.90
CA ASP A 90 9.55 -6.77 -2.63
C ASP A 90 10.37 -5.61 -3.22
N GLY A 91 10.16 -5.32 -4.50
CA GLY A 91 10.92 -4.26 -5.14
C GLY A 91 10.41 -2.84 -4.84
N GLN A 92 9.22 -2.67 -4.23
CA GLN A 92 8.88 -1.40 -3.58
C GLN A 92 9.60 -1.28 -2.23
N ASN A 93 9.70 -2.37 -1.48
CA ASN A 93 10.46 -2.39 -0.24
C ASN A 93 11.95 -2.07 -0.45
N GLU A 94 12.55 -2.56 -1.54
CA GLU A 94 13.93 -2.16 -1.92
C GLU A 94 14.06 -0.64 -2.09
N ILE A 95 13.10 0.00 -2.76
CA ILE A 95 13.07 1.47 -2.91
C ILE A 95 12.92 2.15 -1.54
N LEU A 96 12.06 1.63 -0.65
CA LEU A 96 11.89 2.16 0.70
C LEU A 96 13.19 2.10 1.50
N LEU A 97 13.88 0.94 1.49
CA LEU A 97 15.12 0.75 2.23
C LEU A 97 16.24 1.67 1.73
N ALA A 98 16.38 1.82 0.41
CA ALA A 98 17.33 2.77 -0.19
C ALA A 98 17.01 4.23 0.20
N THR A 99 15.74 4.60 0.14
CA THR A 99 15.25 5.94 0.52
C THR A 99 15.53 6.23 1.99
N LEU A 100 15.24 5.28 2.89
CA LEU A 100 15.51 5.40 4.33
C LEU A 100 17.00 5.57 4.62
N ALA A 101 17.86 4.80 3.96
CA ALA A 101 19.30 4.90 4.15
C ALA A 101 19.83 6.29 3.75
N ALA A 102 19.37 6.84 2.62
CA ALA A 102 19.74 8.17 2.16
C ALA A 102 19.15 9.27 3.07
N ALA A 103 17.87 9.18 3.41
CA ALA A 103 17.19 10.16 4.26
C ALA A 103 17.78 10.24 5.67
N ARG A 104 18.21 9.12 6.26
CA ARG A 104 18.91 9.15 7.56
C ARG A 104 20.22 9.95 7.50
N LYS A 105 21.00 9.79 6.43
CA LYS A 105 22.24 10.56 6.21
C LYS A 105 21.94 12.05 6.03
N GLU A 106 20.94 12.38 5.21
CA GLU A 106 20.52 13.75 4.96
C GLU A 106 19.97 14.43 6.22
N ARG A 107 19.13 13.74 7.00
CA ARG A 107 18.62 14.27 8.27
C ARG A 107 19.75 14.55 9.27
N ALA A 108 20.76 13.68 9.32
CA ALA A 108 21.92 13.87 10.19
C ALA A 108 22.77 15.09 9.79
N ALA A 109 22.90 15.36 8.49
CA ALA A 109 23.70 16.47 7.98
C ALA A 109 22.95 17.81 7.94
N HIS A 110 21.66 17.78 7.59
CA HIS A 110 20.90 18.95 7.16
C HIS A 110 19.52 19.08 7.83
N GLY A 111 19.17 18.17 8.74
CA GLY A 111 17.94 18.22 9.54
C GLY A 111 16.72 17.57 8.89
N ALA A 112 15.63 17.47 9.65
CA ALA A 112 14.43 16.72 9.29
C ALA A 112 13.82 17.14 7.95
N ALA A 113 13.64 18.45 7.73
CA ALA A 113 13.05 18.99 6.50
C ALA A 113 13.89 18.72 5.24
N ALA A 114 15.22 18.63 5.37
CA ALA A 114 16.08 18.24 4.26
C ALA A 114 15.88 16.76 3.91
N GLY A 115 15.81 15.90 4.94
CA GLY A 115 15.47 14.49 4.76
C GLY A 115 14.10 14.28 4.11
N ASP A 116 13.09 15.04 4.50
CA ASP A 116 11.73 14.92 3.93
C ASP A 116 11.69 15.26 2.44
N ARG A 117 12.39 16.31 2.03
CA ARG A 117 12.55 16.65 0.60
C ARG A 117 13.29 15.56 -0.16
N LEU A 118 14.33 14.98 0.44
CA LEU A 118 15.07 13.88 -0.18
C LEU A 118 14.19 12.63 -0.33
N ILE A 119 13.36 12.31 0.66
CA ILE A 119 12.40 11.18 0.59
C ILE A 119 11.50 11.33 -0.62
N GLU A 120 10.90 12.50 -0.83
CA GLU A 120 10.00 12.77 -1.94
C GLU A 120 10.71 12.61 -3.29
N GLN A 121 11.92 13.16 -3.43
CA GLN A 121 12.73 13.04 -4.65
C GLN A 121 13.13 11.60 -4.96
N GLN A 122 13.63 10.86 -3.97
CA GLN A 122 14.07 9.47 -4.14
C GLN A 122 12.89 8.53 -4.41
N ALA A 123 11.77 8.71 -3.71
CA ALA A 123 10.56 7.94 -3.97
C ALA A 123 10.08 8.14 -5.41
N GLN A 124 10.02 9.39 -5.87
CA GLN A 124 9.59 9.71 -7.23
C GLN A 124 10.53 9.10 -8.27
N GLN A 125 11.85 9.25 -8.11
CA GLN A 125 12.84 8.71 -9.05
C GLN A 125 12.83 7.17 -9.08
N GLY A 126 12.87 6.52 -7.91
CA GLY A 126 12.90 5.06 -7.80
C GLY A 126 11.62 4.42 -8.33
N CYS A 127 10.45 4.98 -8.02
CA CYS A 127 9.18 4.49 -8.54
C CYS A 127 9.04 4.75 -10.05
N ALA A 128 9.45 5.91 -10.56
CA ALA A 128 9.45 6.16 -12.00
C ALA A 128 10.33 5.15 -12.74
N GLU A 129 11.53 4.88 -12.24
CA GLU A 129 12.46 3.92 -12.83
C GLU A 129 11.92 2.49 -12.82
N ARG A 130 11.32 2.06 -11.70
CA ARG A 130 10.70 0.73 -11.56
C ARG A 130 9.58 0.49 -12.57
N TYR A 131 8.75 1.49 -12.79
CA TYR A 131 7.55 1.39 -13.63
C TYR A 131 7.74 1.93 -15.05
N ARG A 132 8.96 2.31 -15.44
CA ARG A 132 9.25 2.86 -16.79
C ARG A 132 8.81 1.95 -17.94
N ASN A 133 8.81 0.64 -17.70
CA ASN A 133 8.40 -0.40 -18.65
C ASN A 133 7.03 -1.03 -18.31
N GLY A 134 6.22 -0.38 -17.47
CA GLY A 134 4.96 -0.90 -16.95
C GLY A 134 5.10 -1.64 -15.62
N THR A 135 4.01 -2.25 -15.17
CA THR A 135 3.99 -3.04 -13.92
C THR A 135 4.90 -4.27 -14.06
N PRO A 136 5.87 -4.47 -13.15
CA PRO A 136 6.69 -5.68 -13.16
C PRO A 136 5.81 -6.94 -13.12
N THR A 137 5.90 -7.77 -14.15
CA THR A 137 5.18 -9.03 -14.25
C THR A 137 6.09 -10.18 -13.83
N THR A 138 6.22 -10.39 -12.52
CA THR A 138 6.85 -11.62 -12.04
C THR A 138 5.74 -12.65 -11.81
N ASP A 139 5.59 -13.63 -12.71
CA ASP A 139 4.72 -14.79 -12.48
C ASP A 139 5.37 -15.65 -11.38
N PRO A 140 4.76 -15.77 -10.18
CA PRO A 140 5.33 -16.55 -9.09
C PRO A 140 5.47 -18.04 -9.42
N TRP A 141 4.77 -18.53 -10.46
CA TRP A 141 4.75 -19.92 -10.90
C TRP A 141 5.54 -20.18 -12.17
N ALA A 142 6.30 -19.21 -12.70
CA ALA A 142 7.08 -19.41 -13.93
C ALA A 142 8.08 -20.59 -13.82
N GLN A 143 8.57 -20.86 -12.61
CA GLN A 143 9.51 -21.95 -12.34
C GLN A 143 8.89 -23.35 -12.50
N THR A 144 7.58 -23.50 -12.29
CA THR A 144 6.90 -24.79 -12.42
C THR A 144 6.61 -25.18 -13.87
N LYS A 145 6.90 -24.28 -14.83
CA LYS A 145 6.77 -24.52 -16.27
C LYS A 145 8.11 -24.90 -16.93
N GLN A 146 9.11 -25.36 -16.20
CA GLN A 146 10.33 -25.88 -16.80
C GLN A 146 10.07 -27.19 -17.56
N PRO A 147 10.62 -27.32 -18.78
CA PRO A 147 10.90 -28.57 -19.45
C PRO A 147 11.18 -29.75 -18.54
N THR A 148 10.37 -30.80 -18.43
CA THR A 148 10.93 -32.07 -17.94
C THR A 148 12.09 -32.44 -18.89
N PRO A 149 13.33 -32.64 -18.41
CA PRO A 149 14.41 -33.03 -19.29
C PRO A 149 14.02 -34.39 -19.88
N SER A 150 13.84 -34.43 -21.20
CA SER A 150 13.64 -35.67 -21.92
C SER A 150 14.89 -36.51 -21.70
N GLY A 151 14.76 -37.52 -20.84
CA GLY A 151 15.81 -38.49 -20.59
C GLY A 151 16.21 -39.12 -21.92
N SER A 152 17.49 -38.98 -22.27
CA SER A 152 18.11 -39.72 -23.36
C SER A 152 18.09 -41.20 -23.01
N SER A 153 17.55 -42.03 -23.90
CA SER A 153 17.78 -43.47 -23.98
C SER A 153 18.06 -43.83 -25.43
#